data_AF-A0A519CS05-F1
#
_entry.id   AF-A0A519CS05-F1
#
_cell.length_a   1.000
_cell.length_b   1.000
_cell.length_c   1.000
_cell.angle_alpha   90.00
_cell.angle_beta   90.00
_cell.angle_gamma   90.00
#
_symmetry.space_group_name_H-M   'P 1'
#
loop_
_entity.id
_entity.type
_entity.pdbx_description
1 polymer ?
#
loop_
_entity_poly.entity_id
_entity_poly.type
_entity_poly.pdbx_seq_one_letter_code
_entity_poly.pdbx_strand_id
1 'polypeptide(L)'
;MSGVENGMTNGKLCKIRIANNDVKSSDYSFLPHHPRPGHGDLLMHIKTEGKADFRGGGTSSARLTAPIVAVAAILAPLIDKIGVKIEAHVSAIGNITARDIQSCPDDWQNEDCINLRCKDPIAAKSMAQYLTTLRGELDSVGSKVELCISGLPLGLGEPWFDGIEPALARAMMAIPAARGVEFGRGFNAVQMRGSQHNDIEG
;
A
#
# COMPACT_ATOMS: atom_id res chain seq x y z
N MET A 1 7.39 -11.64 -24.61
CA MET A 1 7.08 -11.95 -23.19
C MET A 1 6.70 -13.41 -23.09
N SER A 2 7.11 -14.14 -22.05
CA SER A 2 6.67 -15.52 -21.82
C SER A 2 5.33 -15.54 -21.08
N GLY A 3 4.57 -16.64 -21.20
CA GLY A 3 3.35 -16.86 -20.39
C GLY A 3 2.05 -16.25 -20.94
N VAL A 4 2.13 -15.42 -21.99
CA VAL A 4 0.97 -14.79 -22.63
C VAL A 4 1.05 -14.98 -24.15
N GLU A 5 -0.05 -15.41 -24.75
CA GLU A 5 -0.22 -15.58 -26.20
C GLU A 5 -1.59 -15.01 -26.61
N ASN A 6 -1.61 -14.14 -27.63
CA ASN A 6 -2.82 -13.47 -28.12
C ASN A 6 -3.67 -12.80 -27.02
N GLY A 7 -3.01 -12.21 -26.01
CA GLY A 7 -3.68 -11.53 -24.90
C GLY A 7 -4.23 -12.46 -23.81
N MET A 8 -4.00 -13.78 -23.90
CA MET A 8 -4.43 -14.76 -22.91
C MET A 8 -3.23 -15.41 -22.21
N THR A 9 -3.35 -15.69 -20.91
CA THR A 9 -2.34 -16.46 -20.18
C THR A 9 -2.39 -17.93 -20.62
N ASN A 10 -1.21 -18.55 -20.81
CA ASN A 10 -1.12 -19.94 -21.29
C ASN A 10 -0.60 -20.93 -20.22
N GLY A 11 -0.66 -20.54 -18.94
CA GLY A 11 -0.24 -21.36 -17.80
C GLY A 11 1.28 -21.47 -17.58
N LYS A 12 2.10 -20.96 -18.51
CA LYS A 12 3.56 -20.88 -18.35
C LYS A 12 3.96 -19.65 -17.53
N LEU A 13 5.20 -19.63 -17.05
CA LEU A 13 5.77 -18.50 -16.31
C LEU A 13 5.61 -17.17 -17.08
N CYS A 14 4.87 -16.23 -16.48
CA CYS A 14 4.75 -14.86 -16.97
C CYS A 14 5.94 -14.01 -16.51
N LYS A 15 6.72 -13.48 -17.45
CA LYS A 15 7.83 -12.57 -17.15
C LYS A 15 7.42 -11.13 -17.43
N ILE A 16 7.41 -10.31 -16.39
CA ILE A 16 7.17 -8.87 -16.47
C ILE A 16 8.51 -8.13 -16.40
N ARG A 17 8.72 -7.15 -17.27
CA ARG A 17 9.88 -6.25 -17.23
C ARG A 17 9.38 -4.82 -17.25
N ILE A 18 9.72 -4.07 -16.21
CA ILE A 18 9.46 -2.63 -16.10
C ILE A 18 10.80 -1.93 -16.27
N ALA A 19 10.98 -1.17 -17.35
CA ALA A 19 12.19 -0.40 -17.58
C ALA A 19 12.29 0.78 -16.60
N ASN A 20 13.50 1.11 -16.17
CA ASN A 20 13.76 2.29 -15.37
C ASN A 20 14.53 3.31 -16.20
N ASN A 21 13.96 4.50 -16.38
CA ASN A 21 14.58 5.58 -17.16
C ASN A 21 15.32 6.61 -16.29
N ASP A 22 15.13 6.60 -14.96
CA ASP A 22 15.64 7.63 -14.03
C ASP A 22 16.53 7.04 -12.91
N VAL A 23 17.57 6.30 -13.27
CA VAL A 23 18.61 5.92 -12.29
C VAL A 23 19.65 7.03 -12.21
N LYS A 24 19.50 7.95 -11.26
CA LYS A 24 20.58 8.87 -10.87
C LYS A 24 21.42 8.22 -9.78
N SER A 25 22.51 7.57 -10.18
CA SER A 25 23.43 6.87 -9.25
C SER A 25 24.21 7.81 -8.34
N SER A 26 24.37 9.09 -8.71
CA SER A 26 25.08 10.12 -7.95
C SER A 26 24.48 10.40 -6.58
N ASP A 27 23.16 10.32 -6.47
CA ASP A 27 22.37 10.79 -5.32
C ASP A 27 22.48 9.86 -4.09
N TYR A 28 23.21 8.75 -4.21
CA TYR A 28 23.30 7.69 -3.20
C TYR A 28 24.74 7.41 -2.74
N SER A 29 25.73 8.15 -3.27
CA SER A 29 27.16 7.93 -3.03
C SER A 29 27.58 8.13 -1.56
N PHE A 30 26.82 8.91 -0.78
CA PHE A 30 27.09 9.17 0.64
C PHE A 30 26.63 8.05 1.60
N LEU A 31 25.75 7.16 1.14
CA LEU A 31 25.08 6.16 1.99
C LEU A 31 26.00 5.17 2.71
N PRO A 32 27.15 4.73 2.16
CA PRO A 32 28.04 3.83 2.88
C PRO A 32 28.56 4.41 4.21
N HIS A 33 28.60 5.74 4.34
CA HIS A 33 29.12 6.43 5.52
C HIS A 33 28.02 7.14 6.32
N HIS A 34 26.88 7.46 5.71
CA HIS A 34 25.78 8.17 6.34
C HIS A 34 24.45 7.46 6.01
N PRO A 35 24.10 6.37 6.72
CA PRO A 35 22.84 5.67 6.51
C PRO A 35 21.67 6.59 6.86
N ARG A 36 20.60 6.57 6.04
CA ARG A 36 19.43 7.43 6.29
C ARG A 36 18.63 6.93 7.49
N PRO A 37 18.28 7.79 8.45
CA PRO A 37 17.35 7.44 9.51
C PRO A 37 16.04 6.85 8.96
N GLY A 38 15.52 5.83 9.63
CA GLY A 38 14.26 5.16 9.25
C GLY A 38 14.34 4.22 8.04
N HIS A 39 15.48 4.14 7.35
CA HIS A 39 15.71 3.25 6.21
C HIS A 39 16.47 1.98 6.59
N GLY A 40 16.38 0.96 5.74
CA GLY A 40 17.11 -0.31 5.90
C GLY A 40 18.61 -0.23 5.58
N ASP A 41 19.17 0.95 5.32
CA ASP A 41 20.54 1.14 4.82
C ASP A 41 21.58 0.53 5.78
N LEU A 42 21.58 0.92 7.06
CA LEU A 42 22.52 0.42 8.06
C LEU A 42 22.39 -1.09 8.28
N LEU A 43 21.16 -1.59 8.40
CA LEU A 43 20.89 -3.01 8.63
C LEU A 43 21.39 -3.86 7.46
N MET A 44 21.17 -3.40 6.22
CA MET A 44 21.66 -4.08 5.03
C MET A 44 23.20 -4.02 4.94
N HIS A 45 23.81 -2.89 5.31
CA HIS A 45 25.26 -2.77 5.39
C HIS A 45 25.85 -3.84 6.32
N ILE A 46 25.33 -3.94 7.54
CA ILE A 46 25.78 -4.92 8.54
C ILE A 46 25.53 -6.34 8.05
N LYS A 47 24.30 -6.66 7.59
CA LYS A 47 23.90 -7.99 7.14
C LYS A 47 24.77 -8.54 6.01
N THR A 48 25.25 -7.65 5.14
CA THR A 48 26.04 -8.02 3.96
C THR A 48 27.54 -7.81 4.16
N GLU A 49 27.99 -7.49 5.37
CA GLU A 49 29.39 -7.20 5.68
C GLU A 49 29.97 -6.11 4.75
N GLY A 50 29.18 -5.05 4.54
CA GLY A 50 29.55 -3.91 3.70
C GLY A 50 29.38 -4.11 2.19
N LYS A 51 28.84 -5.24 1.75
CA LYS A 51 28.65 -5.55 0.32
C LYS A 51 27.29 -5.09 -0.25
N ALA A 52 26.47 -4.42 0.55
CA ALA A 52 25.16 -3.94 0.13
C ALA A 52 25.28 -2.89 -0.97
N ASP A 53 24.46 -3.04 -2.00
CA ASP A 53 24.31 -2.05 -3.06
C ASP A 53 23.29 -0.99 -2.64
N PHE A 54 23.78 0.20 -2.31
CA PHE A 54 22.97 1.34 -1.88
C PHE A 54 22.45 2.20 -3.03
N ARG A 55 22.73 1.83 -4.29
CA ARG A 55 22.19 2.56 -5.43
C ARG A 55 20.66 2.55 -5.39
N GLY A 56 20.05 3.69 -5.70
CA GLY A 56 18.59 3.82 -5.71
C GLY A 56 17.92 2.73 -6.56
N GLY A 57 16.91 2.06 -5.99
CA GLY A 57 16.16 0.99 -6.66
C GLY A 57 16.54 -0.44 -6.27
N GLY A 58 17.35 -0.63 -5.23
CA GLY A 58 17.62 -1.96 -4.64
C GLY A 58 16.43 -2.61 -3.93
N THR A 59 16.66 -3.77 -3.30
CA THR A 59 15.63 -4.63 -2.67
C THR A 59 14.86 -3.98 -1.52
N SER A 60 15.33 -2.85 -1.01
CA SER A 60 14.68 -2.07 0.06
C SER A 60 13.87 -0.88 -0.49
N SER A 61 13.75 -0.76 -1.82
CA SER A 61 13.08 0.38 -2.46
C SER A 61 11.57 0.16 -2.55
N ALA A 62 10.82 1.26 -2.32
CA ALA A 62 9.39 1.35 -2.65
C ALA A 62 9.10 1.00 -4.12
N ARG A 63 10.10 1.02 -5.01
CA ARG A 63 9.98 0.60 -6.41
C ARG A 63 9.56 -0.86 -6.59
N LEU A 64 9.80 -1.73 -5.62
CA LEU A 64 9.31 -3.12 -5.66
C LEU A 64 7.77 -3.21 -5.65
N THR A 65 7.06 -2.14 -5.33
CA THR A 65 5.59 -2.11 -5.47
C THR A 65 5.13 -2.07 -6.93
N ALA A 66 5.91 -1.50 -7.86
CA ALA A 66 5.56 -1.42 -9.27
C ALA A 66 5.32 -2.81 -9.93
N PRO A 67 6.21 -3.82 -9.77
CA PRO A 67 5.92 -5.16 -10.28
C PRO A 67 4.74 -5.82 -9.56
N ILE A 68 4.49 -5.53 -8.28
CA ILE A 68 3.31 -6.04 -7.55
C ILE A 68 2.02 -5.49 -8.18
N VAL A 69 1.97 -4.20 -8.46
CA VAL A 69 0.83 -3.56 -9.15
C VAL A 69 0.65 -4.12 -10.56
N ALA A 70 1.73 -4.36 -11.30
CA ALA A 70 1.65 -4.98 -12.63
C ALA A 70 1.08 -6.40 -12.58
N VAL A 71 1.46 -7.21 -11.57
CA VAL A 71 0.86 -8.53 -11.35
C VAL A 71 -0.61 -8.41 -10.96
N ALA A 72 -0.97 -7.46 -10.09
CA ALA A 72 -2.37 -7.22 -9.71
C ALA A 72 -3.24 -6.88 -10.93
N ALA A 73 -2.74 -6.07 -11.87
CA ALA A 73 -3.46 -5.75 -13.11
C ALA A 73 -3.71 -6.99 -14.00
N ILE A 74 -2.79 -7.97 -14.00
CA ILE A 74 -2.98 -9.24 -14.71
C ILE A 74 -4.05 -10.11 -14.01
N LEU A 75 -4.13 -10.04 -12.68
CA LEU A 75 -5.08 -10.81 -11.87
C LEU A 75 -6.48 -10.17 -11.83
N ALA A 76 -6.61 -8.88 -12.10
CA ALA A 76 -7.88 -8.14 -11.98
C ALA A 76 -9.06 -8.83 -12.69
N PRO A 77 -8.95 -9.32 -13.95
CA PRO A 77 -10.07 -10.03 -14.59
C PRO A 77 -10.47 -11.34 -13.90
N LEU A 78 -9.57 -11.99 -13.15
CA LEU A 78 -9.91 -13.17 -12.35
C LEU A 78 -10.63 -12.79 -11.07
N ILE A 79 -10.20 -11.71 -10.42
CA ILE A 79 -10.85 -11.15 -9.22
C ILE A 79 -12.27 -10.67 -9.57
N ASP A 80 -12.45 -10.00 -10.70
CA ASP A 80 -13.76 -9.56 -11.19
C ASP A 80 -14.70 -10.75 -11.43
N LYS A 81 -14.19 -11.85 -11.99
CA LYS A 81 -14.98 -13.06 -12.26
C LYS A 81 -15.52 -13.74 -11.02
N ILE A 82 -14.82 -13.65 -9.89
CA ILE A 82 -15.29 -14.19 -8.61
C ILE A 82 -16.14 -13.18 -7.83
N GLY A 83 -16.46 -12.02 -8.43
CA GLY A 83 -17.36 -11.03 -7.84
C GLY A 83 -16.74 -10.18 -6.74
N VAL A 84 -15.41 -10.28 -6.53
CA VAL A 84 -14.70 -9.53 -5.50
C VAL A 84 -14.42 -8.12 -6.01
N LYS A 85 -14.74 -7.11 -5.21
CA LYS A 85 -14.40 -5.71 -5.46
C LYS A 85 -13.44 -5.21 -4.40
N ILE A 86 -12.43 -4.48 -4.84
CA ILE A 86 -11.36 -3.95 -3.98
C ILE A 86 -11.31 -2.44 -4.20
N GLU A 87 -11.49 -1.68 -3.14
CA GLU A 87 -11.44 -0.22 -3.16
C GLU A 87 -10.50 0.28 -2.07
N ALA A 88 -9.67 1.27 -2.40
CA ALA A 88 -8.77 1.89 -1.44
C ALA A 88 -8.74 3.40 -1.61
N HIS A 89 -8.54 4.10 -0.49
CA HIS A 89 -8.28 5.53 -0.51
C HIS A 89 -7.42 5.96 0.67
N VAL A 90 -6.74 7.11 0.54
CA VAL A 90 -6.02 7.75 1.64
C VAL A 90 -7.05 8.31 2.60
N SER A 91 -7.14 7.71 3.79
CA SER A 91 -8.08 8.08 4.83
C SER A 91 -7.49 9.05 5.85
N ALA A 92 -6.16 9.22 5.90
CA ALA A 92 -5.54 10.29 6.69
C ALA A 92 -4.17 10.70 6.16
N ILE A 93 -3.81 11.97 6.37
CA ILE A 93 -2.44 12.50 6.25
C ILE A 93 -2.19 13.39 7.46
N GLY A 94 -1.19 13.03 8.27
CA GLY A 94 -0.95 13.68 9.56
C GLY A 94 -2.20 13.65 10.46
N ASN A 95 -2.68 14.82 10.86
CA ASN A 95 -3.86 14.98 11.69
C ASN A 95 -5.17 15.18 10.90
N ILE A 96 -5.12 15.20 9.57
CA ILE A 96 -6.29 15.39 8.71
C ILE A 96 -6.85 14.02 8.35
N THR A 97 -8.10 13.77 8.74
CA THR A 97 -8.78 12.48 8.54
C THR A 97 -9.97 12.67 7.60
N ALA A 98 -10.09 11.80 6.61
CA ALA A 98 -11.24 11.69 5.72
C ALA A 98 -12.36 10.91 6.38
N ARG A 99 -13.58 11.01 5.82
CA ARG A 99 -14.66 10.07 6.15
C ARG A 99 -14.28 8.63 5.76
N ASP A 100 -14.95 7.68 6.40
CA ASP A 100 -14.86 6.26 6.04
C ASP A 100 -15.20 6.07 4.55
N ILE A 101 -14.51 5.13 3.89
CA ILE A 101 -14.59 4.92 2.44
C ILE A 101 -16.03 4.69 1.95
N GLN A 102 -16.86 4.03 2.75
CA GLN A 102 -18.27 3.75 2.46
C GLN A 102 -19.18 4.99 2.54
N SER A 103 -18.72 6.04 3.21
CA SER A 103 -19.41 7.33 3.34
C SER A 103 -18.88 8.38 2.36
N CYS A 104 -17.92 8.02 1.52
CA CYS A 104 -17.37 8.87 0.47
C CYS A 104 -18.11 8.66 -0.85
N PRO A 105 -18.06 9.64 -1.77
CA PRO A 105 -18.50 9.45 -3.15
C PRO A 105 -17.74 8.30 -3.83
N ASP A 106 -18.40 7.60 -4.76
CA ASP A 106 -17.78 6.50 -5.51
C ASP A 106 -16.62 6.98 -6.38
N ASP A 107 -16.82 8.13 -7.05
CA ASP A 107 -15.88 8.74 -8.00
C ASP A 107 -15.01 9.83 -7.38
N TRP A 108 -13.85 10.07 -8.00
CA TRP A 108 -12.97 11.19 -7.66
C TRP A 108 -13.64 12.52 -8.03
N GLN A 109 -13.98 13.32 -7.03
CA GLN A 109 -14.78 14.53 -7.24
C GLN A 109 -13.98 15.72 -7.79
N ASN A 110 -12.66 15.75 -7.60
CA ASN A 110 -11.79 16.84 -8.03
C ASN A 110 -10.34 16.39 -8.19
N GLU A 111 -9.48 17.29 -8.67
CA GLU A 111 -8.06 17.02 -8.92
C GLU A 111 -7.29 16.67 -7.63
N ASP A 112 -7.59 17.29 -6.49
CA ASP A 112 -6.98 16.93 -5.21
C ASP A 112 -7.31 15.48 -4.82
N CYS A 113 -8.56 15.05 -5.03
CA CYS A 113 -8.99 13.66 -4.79
C CYS A 113 -8.19 12.68 -5.66
N ILE A 114 -8.00 13.01 -6.94
CA ILE A 114 -7.25 12.18 -7.89
C ILE A 114 -5.77 12.09 -7.48
N ASN A 115 -5.16 13.24 -7.20
CA ASN A 115 -3.73 13.35 -6.92
C ASN A 115 -3.36 12.69 -5.58
N LEU A 116 -4.21 12.85 -4.56
CA LEU A 116 -3.97 12.27 -3.24
C LEU A 116 -4.58 10.88 -3.06
N ARG A 117 -5.36 10.41 -4.03
CA ARG A 117 -6.14 9.15 -3.92
C ARG A 117 -7.03 9.14 -2.68
N CYS A 118 -7.62 10.29 -2.34
CA CYS A 118 -8.55 10.46 -1.24
C CYS A 118 -9.95 10.67 -1.82
N LYS A 119 -10.95 9.87 -1.42
CA LYS A 119 -12.30 10.00 -1.96
C LYS A 119 -13.10 11.15 -1.31
N ASP A 120 -12.65 11.67 -0.17
CA ASP A 120 -13.32 12.79 0.50
C ASP A 120 -12.80 14.15 -0.02
N PRO A 121 -13.62 14.92 -0.78
CA PRO A 121 -13.17 16.17 -1.37
C PRO A 121 -12.81 17.25 -0.35
N ILE A 122 -13.41 17.22 0.84
CA ILE A 122 -13.12 18.19 1.89
C ILE A 122 -11.75 17.88 2.48
N ALA A 123 -11.53 16.63 2.86
CA ALA A 123 -10.26 16.19 3.44
C ALA A 123 -9.12 16.28 2.42
N ALA A 124 -9.34 15.88 1.17
CA ALA A 124 -8.35 15.95 0.09
C ALA A 124 -7.80 17.38 -0.08
N LYS A 125 -8.68 18.39 -0.09
CA LYS A 125 -8.26 19.80 -0.18
C LYS A 125 -7.41 20.22 1.01
N SER A 126 -7.83 19.89 2.23
CA SER A 126 -7.07 20.20 3.45
C SER A 126 -5.71 19.48 3.47
N MET A 127 -5.67 18.22 3.05
CA MET A 127 -4.43 17.44 2.92
C MET A 127 -3.48 18.06 1.89
N ALA A 128 -3.98 18.51 0.73
CA ALA A 128 -3.17 19.15 -0.30
C ALA A 128 -2.51 20.45 0.20
N GLN A 129 -3.27 21.27 0.94
CA GLN A 129 -2.77 22.48 1.57
C GLN A 129 -1.69 22.16 2.61
N TYR A 130 -1.94 21.17 3.46
CA TYR A 130 -0.99 20.76 4.50
C TYR A 130 0.33 20.22 3.91
N LEU A 131 0.25 19.39 2.87
CA LEU A 131 1.44 18.89 2.16
C LEU A 131 2.22 20.01 1.46
N THR A 132 1.54 21.08 1.01
CA THR A 132 2.20 22.26 0.44
C THR A 132 3.02 22.99 1.50
N THR A 133 2.49 23.13 2.71
CA THR A 133 3.22 23.70 3.86
C THR A 133 4.44 22.86 4.21
N LEU A 134 4.27 21.55 4.40
CA LEU A 134 5.38 20.62 4.73
C LEU A 134 6.48 20.63 3.68
N ARG A 135 6.12 20.76 2.39
CA ARG A 135 7.10 20.89 1.31
C ARG A 135 7.95 22.16 1.46
N GLY A 136 7.35 23.28 1.89
CA GLY A 136 8.09 24.51 2.19
C GLY A 136 9.02 24.38 3.40
N GLU A 137 8.68 23.51 4.34
CA GLU A 137 9.47 23.20 5.55
C GLU A 137 10.55 22.13 5.33
N LEU A 138 10.58 21.50 4.14
CA LEU A 138 11.43 20.35 3.82
C LEU A 138 11.20 19.16 4.77
N ASP A 139 9.95 18.97 5.22
CA ASP A 139 9.56 17.91 6.13
C ASP A 139 8.60 16.90 5.47
N SER A 140 8.29 15.82 6.17
CA SER A 140 7.45 14.71 5.73
C SER A 140 6.47 14.30 6.82
N VAL A 141 5.38 13.65 6.41
CA VAL A 141 4.36 13.17 7.33
C VAL A 141 3.87 11.78 6.90
N GLY A 142 3.42 11.00 7.86
CA GLY A 142 2.78 9.71 7.61
C GLY A 142 1.37 9.84 7.04
N SER A 143 0.83 8.72 6.59
CA SER A 143 -0.54 8.60 6.09
C SER A 143 -1.19 7.31 6.56
N LYS A 144 -2.52 7.26 6.42
CA LYS A 144 -3.34 6.07 6.58
C LYS A 144 -4.08 5.79 5.27
N VAL A 145 -4.11 4.52 4.86
CA VAL A 145 -4.89 4.05 3.72
C VAL A 145 -5.95 3.11 4.26
N GLU A 146 -7.19 3.34 3.85
CA GLU A 146 -8.31 2.46 4.14
C GLU A 146 -8.60 1.62 2.89
N LEU A 147 -8.83 0.32 3.10
CA LEU A 147 -9.11 -0.67 2.08
C LEU A 147 -10.45 -1.35 2.41
N CYS A 148 -11.36 -1.38 1.45
CA CYS A 148 -12.59 -2.15 1.49
C CYS A 148 -12.50 -3.29 0.48
N ILE A 149 -12.75 -4.52 0.93
CA ILE A 149 -12.89 -5.69 0.08
C ILE A 149 -14.30 -6.22 0.25
N SER A 150 -15.08 -6.25 -0.83
CA SER A 150 -16.46 -6.73 -0.84
C SER A 150 -16.64 -7.88 -1.82
N GLY A 151 -17.71 -8.67 -1.64
CA GLY A 151 -17.98 -9.83 -2.49
C GLY A 151 -17.07 -11.04 -2.24
N LEU A 152 -16.36 -11.08 -1.10
CA LEU A 152 -15.55 -12.23 -0.73
C LEU A 152 -16.42 -13.47 -0.52
N PRO A 153 -16.07 -14.62 -1.12
CA PRO A 153 -16.74 -15.89 -0.83
C PRO A 153 -16.64 -16.24 0.66
N LEU A 154 -17.75 -16.68 1.24
CA LEU A 154 -17.76 -17.17 2.62
C LEU A 154 -16.84 -18.39 2.76
N GLY A 155 -16.06 -18.42 3.84
CA GLY A 155 -15.09 -19.49 4.11
C GLY A 155 -13.76 -19.35 3.36
N LEU A 156 -13.48 -18.21 2.71
CA LEU A 156 -12.17 -17.97 2.11
C LEU A 156 -11.07 -17.81 3.16
N GLY A 157 -9.99 -18.57 3.00
CA GLY A 157 -8.81 -18.54 3.87
C GLY A 157 -8.58 -19.88 4.56
N GLU A 158 -7.44 -20.00 5.22
CA GLU A 158 -7.06 -21.19 5.97
C GLU A 158 -7.13 -20.94 7.48
N PRO A 159 -7.11 -21.97 8.33
CA PRO A 159 -7.06 -21.77 9.78
C PRO A 159 -5.78 -21.04 10.26
N TRP A 160 -5.94 -20.29 11.36
CA TRP A 160 -4.85 -19.74 12.18
C TRP A 160 -3.91 -18.78 11.45
N PHE A 161 -2.79 -19.25 10.88
CA PHE A 161 -1.71 -18.42 10.35
C PHE A 161 -1.90 -18.01 8.89
N ASP A 162 -2.76 -18.73 8.18
CA ASP A 162 -3.06 -18.50 6.76
C ASP A 162 -4.54 -18.10 6.56
N GLY A 163 -5.16 -17.61 7.64
CA GLY A 163 -6.43 -16.89 7.56
C GLY A 163 -6.29 -15.61 6.74
N ILE A 164 -7.42 -15.09 6.28
CA ILE A 164 -7.44 -13.92 5.39
C ILE A 164 -6.77 -12.70 6.02
N GLU A 165 -7.08 -12.39 7.29
CA GLU A 165 -6.48 -11.27 8.01
C GLU A 165 -4.97 -11.46 8.24
N PRO A 166 -4.46 -12.60 8.76
CA PRO A 166 -3.03 -12.88 8.82
C PRO A 166 -2.30 -12.74 7.46
N ALA A 167 -2.88 -13.28 6.38
CA ALA A 167 -2.29 -13.22 5.05
C ALA A 167 -2.23 -11.78 4.52
N LEU A 168 -3.31 -11.02 4.68
CA LEU A 168 -3.37 -9.61 4.30
C LEU A 168 -2.42 -8.76 5.16
N ALA A 169 -2.38 -8.98 6.48
CA ALA A 169 -1.49 -8.25 7.38
C ALA A 169 -0.03 -8.43 6.99
N ARG A 170 0.39 -9.66 6.67
CA ARG A 170 1.74 -9.96 6.18
C ARG A 170 2.04 -9.23 4.87
N ALA A 171 1.11 -9.25 3.92
CA ALA A 171 1.29 -8.56 2.64
C ALA A 171 1.36 -7.03 2.79
N MET A 172 0.48 -6.46 3.61
CA MET A 172 0.40 -5.02 3.86
C MET A 172 1.60 -4.51 4.67
N MET A 173 2.04 -5.24 5.70
CA MET A 173 3.23 -4.89 6.47
C MET A 173 4.54 -5.02 5.67
N ALA A 174 4.53 -5.80 4.57
CA ALA A 174 5.65 -5.87 3.65
C ALA A 174 5.78 -4.64 2.74
N ILE A 175 4.73 -3.79 2.66
CA ILE A 175 4.80 -2.53 1.92
C ILE A 175 5.80 -1.61 2.62
N PRO A 176 6.81 -1.06 1.91
CA PRO A 176 7.80 -0.19 2.52
C PRO A 176 7.16 1.00 3.25
N ALA A 177 7.71 1.33 4.42
CA ALA A 177 7.21 2.34 5.35
C ALA A 177 5.91 2.01 6.10
N ALA A 178 5.24 0.88 5.83
CA ALA A 178 4.13 0.41 6.65
C ALA A 178 4.59 0.14 8.10
N ARG A 179 3.81 0.60 9.08
CA ARG A 179 4.09 0.44 10.52
C ARG A 179 2.98 -0.22 11.32
N GLY A 180 1.79 -0.35 10.73
CA GLY A 180 0.66 -1.02 11.35
C GLY A 180 -0.40 -1.36 10.31
N VAL A 181 -1.21 -2.37 10.63
CA VAL A 181 -2.39 -2.80 9.88
C VAL A 181 -3.50 -3.02 10.90
N GLU A 182 -4.71 -2.58 10.58
CA GLU A 182 -5.89 -2.75 11.40
C GLU A 182 -7.04 -3.30 10.54
N PHE A 183 -7.88 -4.15 11.15
CA PHE A 183 -9.06 -4.74 10.51
C PHE A 183 -10.32 -4.32 11.25
N GLY A 184 -11.40 -4.06 10.50
CA GLY A 184 -12.68 -3.65 11.06
C GLY A 184 -12.56 -2.43 11.97
N ARG A 185 -12.95 -2.57 13.24
CA ARG A 185 -12.87 -1.49 14.24
C ARG A 185 -11.43 -1.20 14.72
N GLY A 186 -10.46 -2.01 14.31
CA GLY A 186 -9.04 -1.79 14.58
C GLY A 186 -8.72 -1.63 16.06
N PHE A 187 -7.81 -0.71 16.37
CA PHE A 187 -7.41 -0.44 17.75
C PHE A 187 -8.52 0.17 18.61
N ASN A 188 -9.59 0.71 18.00
CA ASN A 188 -10.72 1.25 18.76
C ASN A 188 -11.52 0.14 19.45
N ALA A 189 -11.39 -1.12 19.02
CA ALA A 189 -12.08 -2.26 19.62
C ALA A 189 -11.77 -2.41 21.13
N VAL A 190 -10.58 -2.00 21.59
CA VAL A 190 -10.20 -2.09 23.01
C VAL A 190 -11.08 -1.24 23.94
N GLN A 191 -11.73 -0.20 23.41
CA GLN A 191 -12.62 0.68 24.16
C GLN A 191 -14.09 0.23 24.09
N MET A 192 -14.38 -0.84 23.34
CA MET A 192 -15.74 -1.30 23.09
C MET A 192 -16.11 -2.42 24.05
N ARG A 193 -17.37 -2.44 24.49
CA ARG A 193 -17.95 -3.62 25.12
C ARG A 193 -18.23 -4.68 24.06
N GLY A 194 -18.25 -5.96 24.43
CA GLY A 194 -18.60 -7.05 23.50
C GLY A 194 -19.95 -6.82 22.80
N SER A 195 -20.95 -6.28 23.50
CA SER A 195 -22.26 -5.94 22.92
C SER A 195 -22.21 -4.82 21.87
N GLN A 196 -21.16 -4.01 21.84
CA GLN A 196 -20.94 -2.95 20.86
C GLN A 196 -20.02 -3.42 19.73
N HIS A 197 -19.14 -4.39 20.02
CA HIS A 197 -18.17 -4.91 19.07
C HIS A 197 -18.72 -6.03 18.19
N ASN A 198 -19.60 -6.88 18.75
CA ASN A 198 -20.21 -7.97 18.01
C ASN A 198 -21.09 -7.42 16.88
N ASP A 199 -20.88 -7.93 15.67
CA ASP A 199 -21.81 -7.75 14.57
C ASP A 199 -23.07 -8.59 14.85
N ILE A 200 -24.23 -7.94 14.91
CA ILE A 200 -25.50 -8.57 15.32
C ILE A 200 -26.11 -9.42 14.19
N GLU A 201 -25.60 -9.28 12.97
CA GLU A 201 -26.06 -10.04 11.80
C GLU A 201 -24.86 -10.60 11.02
N GLY A 202 -24.89 -11.91 10.79
CA GLY A 202 -24.04 -12.65 9.86
C GLY A 202 -24.91 -13.58 9.02
#